data_AF-A0A8T1H568-F1
#
_entry.id   AF-A0A8T1H568-F1
#
_cell.length_a   1.000
_cell.length_b   1.000
_cell.length_c   1.000
_cell.angle_alpha   90.00
_cell.angle_beta   90.00
_cell.angle_gamma   90.00
#
_symmetry.space_group_name_H-M   'P 1'
#
loop_
_entity.id
_entity.type
_entity.pdbx_description
1 polymer ?
#
loop_
_entity_poly.entity_id
_entity_poly.type
_entity_poly.pdbx_seq_one_letter_code
_entity_poly.pdbx_strand_id
1 'polypeptide(L)'
;MLPYKVSMKNGATAQTLPANRFCSTLKCGNWNVIDSMSLELNGKTVVSMADYKLFWNNVRAQTSYSPQYVEKHGAESFLFPDAAQSTLYSSATSSTTGDGYTNTTAFSSSFATTGPSGGASIPNDGLVKRLLSNPPNAGSDFSTSWPSVGGTAASTTISDQTARGAFVAGAATARAIMGTWNYMLKVKLTDLHPIFKELDLMANPHIRLRFRVNQGVSTVAVDATKGMSLTSTTLSSGNACPVMVAASSTGNPMAGVLAASAGFSTAWGAVVNSLEPTIDGTYMPFTTSRLYVPFVHLENPQAIISKPVKKVRYNDCYAQWFYQRAGIGKQSTQLNAAFDLQLSASVKNAKYVILLPFAEQTSSFASAAVQQFQSPFDSAPWTLHPGSSIRNFNVRIGSQQTFDISHDYDFHHFTNEIAKIASINGDLTPELPPDGA
;
A
#
# COMPACT_ATOMS: atom_id res chain seq x y z
N MET A 1 -8.63 13.18 6.47
CA MET A 1 -7.47 12.90 7.35
C MET A 1 -7.80 11.76 8.28
N LEU A 2 -6.96 10.74 8.30
CA LEU A 2 -7.14 9.49 9.03
C LEU A 2 -5.94 9.29 9.97
N PRO A 3 -6.12 9.37 11.30
CA PRO A 3 -5.11 8.95 12.25
C PRO A 3 -4.90 7.43 12.12
N TYR A 4 -3.66 7.00 11.93
CA TYR A 4 -3.32 5.60 11.68
C TYR A 4 -2.06 5.23 12.45
N LYS A 5 -2.10 4.13 13.20
CA LYS A 5 -1.03 3.73 14.12
C LYS A 5 -0.41 2.41 13.65
N VAL A 6 0.90 2.40 13.51
CA VAL A 6 1.70 1.18 13.33
C VAL A 6 2.60 1.00 14.55
N SER A 7 2.61 -0.17 15.16
CA SER A 7 3.40 -0.45 16.36
C SER A 7 4.16 -1.75 16.18
N MET A 8 5.43 -1.76 16.57
CA MET A 8 6.21 -2.98 16.66
C MET A 8 6.44 -3.39 18.11
N LYS A 9 6.34 -4.69 18.40
CA LYS A 9 6.51 -5.24 19.75
C LYS A 9 7.53 -6.38 19.74
N ASN A 10 8.42 -6.38 20.73
CA ASN A 10 9.38 -7.45 20.96
C ASN A 10 8.65 -8.75 21.33
N GLY A 11 9.19 -9.87 20.87
CA GLY A 11 8.76 -11.20 21.31
C GLY A 11 9.14 -11.49 22.76
N ALA A 12 9.26 -12.79 23.08
CA ALA A 12 9.69 -13.22 24.41
C ALA A 12 11.17 -12.92 24.71
N THR A 13 11.95 -12.60 23.69
CA THR A 13 13.38 -12.26 23.77
C THR A 13 13.56 -10.77 23.52
N ALA A 14 14.51 -10.15 24.24
CA ALA A 14 14.89 -8.76 24.01
C ALA A 14 15.61 -8.61 22.65
N GLN A 15 15.47 -7.43 22.05
CA GLN A 15 16.21 -7.03 20.86
C GLN A 15 17.55 -6.39 21.22
N THR A 16 18.40 -6.14 20.22
CA THR A 16 19.68 -5.46 20.43
C THR A 16 19.45 -3.99 20.78
N LEU A 17 18.53 -3.33 20.08
CA LEU A 17 18.14 -1.94 20.28
C LEU A 17 16.63 -1.77 20.10
N PRO A 18 16.04 -0.66 20.58
CA PRO A 18 14.69 -0.27 20.16
C PRO A 18 14.63 -0.05 18.64
N ALA A 19 13.42 -0.10 18.07
CA ALA A 19 13.23 0.25 16.68
C ALA A 19 13.59 1.72 16.47
N ASN A 20 14.14 2.02 15.29
CA ASN A 20 14.25 3.39 14.78
C ASN A 20 13.11 3.63 13.78
N ARG A 21 12.87 4.90 13.43
CA ARG A 21 11.79 5.29 12.51
C ARG A 21 11.89 4.69 11.11
N PHE A 22 13.01 4.09 10.75
CA PHE A 22 13.24 3.49 9.43
C PHE A 22 13.03 1.97 9.41
N CYS A 23 12.64 1.36 10.54
CA CYS A 23 12.38 -0.08 10.62
C CYS A 23 11.11 -0.52 9.89
N SER A 24 10.13 0.39 9.73
CA SER A 24 8.87 0.14 9.05
C SER A 24 8.36 1.39 8.36
N THR A 25 7.54 1.23 7.32
CA THR A 25 6.77 2.32 6.71
C THR A 25 5.52 1.78 6.02
N LEU A 26 4.72 2.66 5.43
CA LEU A 26 3.60 2.26 4.59
C LEU A 26 4.11 1.75 3.24
N LYS A 27 3.37 0.82 2.65
CA LYS A 27 3.51 0.47 1.23
C LYS A 27 3.18 1.68 0.36
N CYS A 28 3.59 1.62 -0.91
CA CYS A 28 3.41 2.75 -1.83
C CYS A 28 1.93 3.14 -1.95
N GLY A 29 1.60 4.40 -1.66
CA GLY A 29 0.25 4.93 -1.65
C GLY A 29 -0.47 4.76 -0.31
N ASN A 30 -0.68 5.86 0.40
CA ASN A 30 -1.31 5.88 1.72
C ASN A 30 -2.81 5.50 1.68
N TRP A 31 -3.46 5.55 0.52
CA TRP A 31 -4.82 5.06 0.34
C TRP A 31 -4.92 3.55 0.52
N ASN A 32 -3.81 2.81 0.44
CA ASN A 32 -3.80 1.36 0.66
C ASN A 32 -4.16 0.95 2.10
N VAL A 33 -4.21 1.91 3.04
CA VAL A 33 -4.80 1.67 4.37
C VAL A 33 -6.32 1.51 4.33
N ILE A 34 -7.00 1.93 3.27
CA ILE A 34 -8.45 1.77 3.09
C ILE A 34 -8.69 0.60 2.13
N ASP A 35 -9.31 -0.46 2.64
CA ASP A 35 -9.63 -1.68 1.89
C ASP A 35 -10.80 -1.46 0.93
N SER A 36 -11.86 -0.82 1.42
CA SER A 36 -13.08 -0.59 0.66
C SER A 36 -13.87 0.60 1.20
N MET A 37 -14.76 1.15 0.37
CA MET A 37 -15.62 2.26 0.76
C MET A 37 -17.05 2.11 0.26
N SER A 38 -18.00 2.72 0.98
CA SER A 38 -19.36 2.93 0.51
C SER A 38 -19.73 4.40 0.60
N LEU A 39 -20.51 4.86 -0.38
CA LEU A 39 -21.03 6.22 -0.47
C LEU A 39 -22.54 6.16 -0.64
N GLU A 40 -23.27 6.75 0.30
CA GLU A 40 -24.69 7.09 0.12
C GLU A 40 -24.84 8.60 -0.03
N LEU A 41 -25.61 9.03 -1.03
CA LEU A 41 -25.99 10.43 -1.25
C LEU A 41 -27.51 10.54 -1.15
N ASN A 42 -27.99 11.40 -0.25
CA ASN A 42 -29.42 11.65 -0.02
C ASN A 42 -30.23 10.36 0.20
N GLY A 43 -29.68 9.44 1.01
CA GLY A 43 -30.29 8.15 1.34
C GLY A 43 -30.22 7.08 0.26
N LYS A 44 -29.56 7.36 -0.89
CA LYS A 44 -29.36 6.39 -1.97
C LYS A 44 -27.92 5.93 -2.02
N THR A 45 -27.70 4.62 -2.11
CA THR A 45 -26.37 4.05 -2.31
C THR A 45 -25.86 4.37 -3.72
N VAL A 46 -24.70 5.04 -3.78
CA VAL A 46 -23.99 5.38 -5.03
C VAL A 46 -22.82 4.44 -5.25
N VAL A 47 -22.10 4.11 -4.18
CA VAL A 47 -21.02 3.11 -4.18
C VAL A 47 -21.28 2.13 -3.06
N SER A 48 -21.34 0.84 -3.39
CA SER A 48 -21.44 -0.24 -2.42
C SER A 48 -20.06 -0.66 -1.92
N MET A 49 -20.01 -1.11 -0.66
CA MET A 49 -18.82 -1.76 -0.11
C MET A 49 -18.54 -3.05 -0.91
N ALA A 50 -17.32 -3.21 -1.41
CA ALA A 50 -16.90 -4.41 -2.13
C ALA A 50 -15.42 -4.66 -1.90
N ASP A 51 -15.05 -5.94 -1.78
CA ASP A 51 -13.68 -6.36 -1.53
C ASP A 51 -12.78 -6.13 -2.75
N TYR A 52 -11.48 -6.00 -2.51
CA TYR A 52 -10.43 -5.86 -3.53
C TYR A 52 -10.51 -4.64 -4.46
N LYS A 53 -11.51 -3.75 -4.32
CA LYS A 53 -11.58 -2.48 -5.08
C LYS A 53 -10.35 -1.58 -4.82
N LEU A 54 -9.72 -1.72 -3.65
CA LEU A 54 -8.40 -1.19 -3.31
C LEU A 54 -7.36 -1.35 -4.44
N PHE A 55 -7.28 -2.53 -5.06
CA PHE A 55 -6.24 -2.86 -6.04
C PHE A 55 -6.40 -2.03 -7.32
N TRP A 56 -7.65 -1.71 -7.68
CA TRP A 56 -7.96 -0.80 -8.77
C TRP A 56 -7.43 0.61 -8.51
N ASN A 57 -7.36 1.07 -7.25
CA ASN A 57 -6.80 2.38 -6.93
C ASN A 57 -5.31 2.46 -7.25
N ASN A 58 -4.56 1.38 -7.05
CA ASN A 58 -3.15 1.32 -7.43
C ASN A 58 -2.98 1.36 -8.95
N VAL A 59 -3.82 0.63 -9.70
CA VAL A 59 -3.83 0.70 -11.16
C VAL A 59 -4.11 2.13 -11.62
N ARG A 60 -5.17 2.78 -11.10
CA ARG A 60 -5.48 4.18 -11.43
C ARG A 60 -4.34 5.14 -11.12
N ALA A 61 -3.69 4.98 -9.97
CA ALA A 61 -2.55 5.82 -9.60
C ALA A 61 -1.36 5.63 -10.57
N GLN A 62 -1.04 4.38 -10.92
CA GLN A 62 0.00 4.05 -11.89
C GLN A 62 -0.34 4.55 -13.30
N THR A 63 -1.64 4.63 -13.62
CA THR A 63 -2.11 5.06 -14.93
C THR A 63 -2.63 6.51 -14.97
N SER A 64 -2.36 7.36 -13.99
CA SER A 64 -2.92 8.73 -13.99
C SER A 64 -2.09 9.78 -13.28
N TYR A 65 -1.00 9.42 -12.62
CA TYR A 65 -0.11 10.38 -11.98
C TYR A 65 1.16 10.57 -12.78
N SER A 66 1.62 11.82 -12.87
CA SER A 66 2.90 12.17 -13.49
C SER A 66 4.07 12.07 -12.50
N PRO A 67 5.33 11.98 -12.99
CA PRO A 67 6.52 12.03 -12.13
C PRO A 67 6.58 13.32 -11.30
N GLN A 68 6.18 14.46 -11.87
CA GLN A 68 6.18 15.76 -11.20
C GLN A 68 5.19 15.77 -10.02
N TYR A 69 4.03 15.11 -10.18
CA TYR A 69 3.10 14.92 -9.08
C TYR A 69 3.72 14.08 -7.95
N VAL A 70 4.43 13.00 -8.31
CA VAL A 70 5.15 12.14 -7.35
C VAL A 70 6.25 12.93 -6.62
N GLU A 71 7.00 13.77 -7.30
CA GLU A 71 8.03 14.61 -6.68
C GLU A 71 7.45 15.61 -5.67
N LYS A 72 6.33 16.25 -6.02
CA LYS A 72 5.69 17.27 -5.17
C LYS A 72 4.90 16.68 -4.01
N HIS A 73 4.14 15.61 -4.25
CA HIS A 73 3.16 15.07 -3.30
C HIS A 73 3.47 13.66 -2.79
N GLY A 74 4.53 13.01 -3.30
CA GLY A 74 4.90 11.64 -2.94
C GLY A 74 5.16 11.47 -1.45
N ALA A 75 5.81 12.44 -0.80
CA ALA A 75 6.12 12.39 0.62
C ALA A 75 4.86 12.45 1.51
N GLU A 76 3.84 13.17 1.09
CA GLU A 76 2.57 13.27 1.82
C GLU A 76 1.68 12.04 1.59
N SER A 77 1.71 11.50 0.38
CA SER A 77 0.88 10.37 -0.04
C SER A 77 1.56 9.02 0.14
N PHE A 78 2.81 8.97 0.63
CA PHE A 78 3.69 7.79 0.60
C PHE A 78 3.76 7.14 -0.79
N LEU A 79 3.59 7.94 -1.83
CA LEU A 79 3.55 7.51 -3.22
C LEU A 79 4.95 7.63 -3.80
N PHE A 80 5.77 6.60 -3.60
CA PHE A 80 7.05 6.46 -4.26
C PHE A 80 7.12 5.04 -4.81
N PRO A 81 6.95 4.84 -6.13
CA PRO A 81 6.97 3.51 -6.71
C PRO A 81 8.29 2.78 -6.42
N ASP A 82 8.22 1.48 -6.16
CA ASP A 82 9.42 0.67 -5.96
C ASP A 82 10.20 0.49 -7.26
N ALA A 83 11.51 0.25 -7.14
CA ALA A 83 12.31 -0.11 -8.29
C ALA A 83 11.90 -1.51 -8.77
N ALA A 84 11.60 -1.66 -10.07
CA ALA A 84 11.20 -2.97 -10.62
C ALA A 84 12.25 -4.05 -10.37
N GLN A 85 13.52 -3.64 -10.40
CA GLN A 85 14.66 -4.52 -10.23
C GLN A 85 15.04 -4.77 -8.77
N SER A 86 14.41 -4.15 -7.76
CA SER A 86 14.76 -4.40 -6.35
C SER A 86 14.01 -5.58 -5.73
N THR A 87 13.11 -6.21 -6.51
CA THR A 87 12.35 -7.35 -6.03
C THR A 87 13.24 -8.59 -5.99
N LEU A 88 13.26 -9.23 -4.83
CA LEU A 88 14.03 -10.44 -4.56
C LEU A 88 13.10 -11.59 -4.20
N TYR A 89 13.64 -12.80 -4.32
CA TYR A 89 12.97 -14.03 -3.95
C TYR A 89 13.86 -14.86 -3.03
N SER A 90 13.27 -15.40 -1.96
CA SER A 90 13.91 -16.39 -1.09
C SER A 90 13.10 -17.69 -1.04
N SER A 91 13.71 -18.76 -1.55
CA SER A 91 13.23 -20.14 -1.37
C SER A 91 13.44 -20.67 0.06
N ALA A 92 14.26 -19.97 0.87
CA ALA A 92 14.58 -20.39 2.22
C ALA A 92 13.44 -20.07 3.18
N THR A 93 13.37 -20.85 4.27
CA THR A 93 12.40 -20.68 5.37
C THR A 93 12.62 -19.39 6.15
N SER A 94 13.78 -18.75 6.03
CA SER A 94 14.13 -17.43 6.58
C SER A 94 15.17 -16.76 5.70
N SER A 95 15.12 -15.43 5.61
CA SER A 95 16.14 -14.65 4.92
C SER A 95 16.26 -13.26 5.53
N THR A 96 17.39 -12.60 5.34
CA THR A 96 17.60 -11.25 5.86
C THR A 96 16.76 -10.17 5.16
N THR A 97 16.05 -10.51 4.07
CA THR A 97 15.07 -9.62 3.42
C THR A 97 13.62 -10.03 3.67
N GLY A 98 13.39 -11.13 4.39
CA GLY A 98 12.08 -11.77 4.57
C GLY A 98 11.92 -13.05 3.76
N ASP A 99 10.77 -13.70 3.87
CA ASP A 99 10.43 -14.91 3.12
C ASP A 99 9.62 -14.62 1.85
N GLY A 100 9.61 -15.58 0.92
CA GLY A 100 8.88 -15.46 -0.34
C GLY A 100 9.40 -14.33 -1.24
N TYR A 101 8.47 -13.53 -1.77
CA TYR A 101 8.81 -12.28 -2.47
C TYR A 101 9.09 -11.16 -1.49
N THR A 102 10.18 -10.47 -1.73
CA THR A 102 10.65 -9.42 -0.84
C THR A 102 11.06 -8.20 -1.63
N ASN A 103 10.77 -7.02 -1.09
CA ASN A 103 11.21 -5.75 -1.65
C ASN A 103 11.60 -4.76 -0.53
N THR A 104 12.24 -5.30 0.51
CA THR A 104 12.50 -4.67 1.81
C THR A 104 13.90 -4.08 1.96
N THR A 105 14.79 -4.35 1.00
CA THR A 105 16.17 -3.86 1.01
C THR A 105 16.18 -2.37 0.67
N ALA A 106 16.41 -1.53 1.68
CA ALA A 106 16.51 -0.08 1.53
C ALA A 106 17.94 0.35 1.16
N PHE A 107 18.96 -0.37 1.63
CA PHE A 107 20.37 -0.06 1.38
C PHE A 107 21.13 -1.34 1.04
N SER A 108 22.15 -1.22 0.20
CA SER A 108 23.09 -2.31 -0.06
C SER A 108 24.50 -1.76 -0.08
N SER A 109 25.42 -2.46 0.61
CA SER A 109 26.86 -2.17 0.57
C SER A 109 27.57 -2.84 -0.62
N SER A 110 26.85 -3.66 -1.40
CA SER A 110 27.40 -4.35 -2.57
C SER A 110 26.40 -4.47 -3.70
N PHE A 111 26.88 -4.42 -4.94
CA PHE A 111 26.12 -4.85 -6.10
C PHE A 111 26.38 -6.34 -6.31
N ALA A 112 25.34 -7.17 -6.27
CA ALA A 112 25.44 -8.60 -6.53
C ALA A 112 24.59 -8.97 -7.73
N THR A 113 25.17 -9.66 -8.71
CA THR A 113 24.39 -10.36 -9.72
C THR A 113 23.81 -11.61 -9.05
N THR A 114 22.66 -11.49 -8.37
CA THR A 114 22.02 -12.65 -7.73
C THR A 114 21.55 -13.66 -8.79
N GLY A 115 21.88 -14.94 -8.58
CA GLY A 115 21.73 -16.03 -9.54
C GLY A 115 20.39 -16.77 -9.46
N PRO A 116 19.27 -16.05 -9.66
CA PRO A 116 18.39 -16.43 -10.76
C PRO A 116 18.21 -15.25 -11.73
N SER A 117 18.41 -15.51 -13.02
CA SER A 117 18.22 -14.55 -14.11
C SER A 117 16.78 -14.00 -14.13
N GLY A 118 16.57 -12.82 -13.56
CA GLY A 118 15.27 -12.12 -13.59
C GLY A 118 15.14 -10.87 -12.71
N GLY A 119 15.95 -10.70 -11.66
CA GLY A 119 15.95 -9.50 -10.80
C GLY A 119 17.37 -8.97 -10.57
N ALA A 120 17.55 -7.66 -10.49
CA ALA A 120 18.80 -7.10 -9.96
C ALA A 120 18.76 -7.17 -8.42
N SER A 121 19.89 -6.99 -7.75
CA SER A 121 19.95 -6.86 -6.29
C SER A 121 20.09 -5.39 -5.88
N ILE A 122 19.38 -4.49 -6.57
CA ILE A 122 19.50 -3.06 -6.26
C ILE A 122 18.66 -2.71 -5.03
N PRO A 123 19.08 -1.71 -4.25
CA PRO A 123 18.23 -1.13 -3.22
C PRO A 123 16.88 -0.66 -3.80
N ASN A 124 15.84 -0.75 -2.99
CA ASN A 124 14.53 -0.22 -3.33
C ASN A 124 14.46 1.28 -2.99
N ASP A 125 14.79 2.12 -3.98
CA ASP A 125 14.76 3.57 -3.83
C ASP A 125 13.37 4.11 -3.43
N GLY A 126 12.30 3.47 -3.91
CA GLY A 126 10.93 3.80 -3.52
C GLY A 126 10.69 3.60 -2.03
N LEU A 127 11.14 2.46 -1.49
CA LEU A 127 11.12 2.19 -0.05
C LEU A 127 11.95 3.22 0.73
N VAL A 128 13.16 3.56 0.27
CA VAL A 128 14.00 4.57 0.94
C VAL A 128 13.25 5.89 1.06
N LYS A 129 12.64 6.37 -0.02
CA LYS A 129 11.87 7.63 0.00
C LYS A 129 10.67 7.57 0.95
N ARG A 130 9.98 6.42 1.04
CA ARG A 130 8.89 6.22 2.03
C ARG A 130 9.40 6.19 3.46
N LEU A 131 10.51 5.51 3.73
CA LEU A 131 11.18 5.48 5.04
C LEU A 131 11.60 6.89 5.48
N LEU A 132 12.15 7.69 4.57
CA LEU A 132 12.51 9.09 4.84
C LEU A 132 11.29 9.99 5.09
N SER A 133 10.15 9.64 4.49
CA SER A 133 8.86 10.34 4.66
C SER A 133 8.09 9.91 5.91
N ASN A 134 8.60 8.93 6.67
CA ASN A 134 8.00 8.58 7.95
C ASN A 134 7.95 9.78 8.91
N PRO A 135 7.01 9.75 9.86
CA PRO A 135 6.92 10.76 10.90
C PRO A 135 8.28 11.05 11.57
N PRO A 136 8.52 12.32 11.96
CA PRO A 136 9.71 12.68 12.72
C PRO A 136 9.71 12.00 14.10
N ASN A 137 10.90 11.84 14.69
CA ASN A 137 10.99 11.37 16.07
C ASN A 137 10.40 12.41 17.03
N ALA A 138 9.57 11.95 17.96
CA ALA A 138 9.05 12.73 19.07
C ALA A 138 9.53 12.16 20.41
N GLY A 139 9.44 12.96 21.48
CA GLY A 139 9.81 12.51 22.82
C GLY A 139 11.31 12.27 22.99
N SER A 140 12.16 12.97 22.24
CA SER A 140 13.62 12.91 22.38
C SER A 140 14.25 14.30 22.27
N ASP A 141 15.42 14.49 22.88
CA ASP A 141 16.18 15.74 22.82
C ASP A 141 17.02 15.80 21.54
N PHE A 142 16.75 16.81 20.72
CA PHE A 142 17.42 17.08 19.45
C PHE A 142 18.16 18.43 19.46
N SER A 143 18.29 19.07 20.63
CA SER A 143 18.88 20.41 20.77
C SER A 143 20.28 20.51 20.17
N THR A 144 21.05 19.41 20.19
CA THR A 144 22.42 19.30 19.67
C THR A 144 22.54 18.59 18.31
N SER A 145 21.42 18.27 17.66
CA SER A 145 21.39 17.55 16.38
C SER A 145 21.06 18.46 15.20
N TRP A 146 21.24 17.98 13.96
CA TRP A 146 20.83 18.69 12.75
C TRP A 146 19.75 17.90 11.97
N PRO A 147 18.59 18.51 11.66
CA PRO A 147 18.14 19.83 12.10
C PRO A 147 17.80 19.83 13.61
N SER A 148 18.14 20.92 14.32
CA SER A 148 17.80 21.04 15.74
C SER A 148 16.32 21.36 15.89
N VAL A 149 15.58 20.49 16.58
CA VAL A 149 14.14 20.68 16.89
C VAL A 149 13.90 20.83 18.40
N GLY A 150 14.94 21.23 19.15
CA GLY A 150 14.86 21.48 20.59
C GLY A 150 14.80 20.22 21.45
N GLY A 151 14.56 20.42 22.75
CA GLY A 151 14.47 19.33 23.74
C GLY A 151 13.22 18.45 23.59
N THR A 152 13.11 17.41 24.42
CA THR A 152 12.04 16.40 24.41
C THR A 152 10.61 16.92 24.27
N ALA A 153 10.25 17.98 25.00
CA ALA A 153 8.90 18.57 24.92
C ALA A 153 8.67 19.34 23.61
N ALA A 154 9.70 20.03 23.11
CA ALA A 154 9.65 20.79 21.87
C ALA A 154 9.53 19.85 20.66
N SER A 155 10.30 18.77 20.62
CA SER A 155 10.23 17.78 19.53
C SER A 155 8.85 17.11 19.41
N THR A 156 8.19 16.89 20.54
CA THR A 156 6.79 16.42 20.59
C THR A 156 5.84 17.47 20.02
N THR A 157 5.93 18.71 20.52
CA THR A 157 5.07 19.82 20.07
C THR A 157 5.23 20.10 18.56
N ILE A 158 6.47 20.07 18.05
CA ILE A 158 6.76 20.28 16.63
C ILE A 158 6.16 19.15 15.79
N SER A 159 6.29 17.90 16.24
CA SER A 159 5.70 16.74 15.54
C SER A 159 4.19 16.91 15.39
N ASP A 160 3.50 17.34 16.46
CA ASP A 160 2.06 17.63 16.43
C ASP A 160 1.72 18.79 15.49
N GLN A 161 2.50 19.87 15.52
CA GLN A 161 2.29 21.05 14.67
C GLN A 161 2.49 20.77 13.18
N THR A 162 3.43 19.89 12.82
CA THR A 162 3.67 19.55 11.41
C THR A 162 2.51 18.76 10.77
N ALA A 163 1.60 18.22 11.58
CA ALA A 163 0.47 17.39 11.16
C ALA A 163 0.87 16.20 10.24
N ARG A 164 2.13 15.76 10.32
CA ARG A 164 2.64 14.54 9.66
C ARG A 164 2.60 13.32 10.58
N GLY A 165 2.37 13.55 11.87
CA GLY A 165 2.37 12.53 12.92
C GLY A 165 3.69 12.48 13.68
N ALA A 166 3.93 11.40 14.43
CA ALA A 166 5.14 11.23 15.23
C ALA A 166 5.61 9.77 15.29
N PHE A 167 6.92 9.57 15.25
CA PHE A 167 7.55 8.31 15.61
C PHE A 167 8.00 8.38 17.08
N VAL A 168 7.64 7.38 17.87
CA VAL A 168 8.02 7.26 19.27
C VAL A 168 8.88 6.02 19.42
N ALA A 169 10.13 6.21 19.85
CA ALA A 169 11.02 5.10 20.14
C ALA A 169 10.53 4.33 21.37
N GLY A 170 10.58 3.01 21.29
CA GLY A 170 10.21 2.13 22.39
C GLY A 170 11.43 1.63 23.17
N ALA A 171 11.34 0.40 23.66
CA ALA A 171 12.42 -0.28 24.36
C ALA A 171 12.85 -1.58 23.65
N ALA A 172 14.10 -2.00 23.88
CA ALA A 172 14.61 -3.27 23.39
C ALA A 172 14.19 -4.48 24.26
N THR A 173 13.61 -4.24 25.44
CA THR A 173 13.30 -5.28 26.43
C THR A 173 12.22 -6.23 25.93
N ALA A 174 12.29 -7.50 26.35
CA ALA A 174 11.32 -8.53 25.98
C ALA A 174 9.88 -8.04 26.23
N ARG A 175 8.98 -8.32 25.27
CA ARG A 175 7.56 -7.96 25.29
C ARG A 175 7.25 -6.45 25.31
N ALA A 176 8.23 -5.56 25.28
CA ALA A 176 7.98 -4.13 25.17
C ALA A 176 7.62 -3.73 23.72
N ILE A 177 6.92 -2.60 23.58
CA ILE A 177 6.83 -1.91 22.29
C ILE A 177 8.24 -1.42 21.94
N MET A 178 8.75 -1.80 20.76
CA MET A 178 10.07 -1.38 20.28
C MET A 178 10.01 -0.04 19.55
N GLY A 179 8.87 0.33 19.00
CA GLY A 179 8.63 1.63 18.37
C GLY A 179 7.23 1.73 17.79
N THR A 180 6.75 2.97 17.71
CA THR A 180 5.40 3.30 17.25
C THR A 180 5.44 4.43 16.24
N TRP A 181 4.83 4.22 15.08
CA TRP A 181 4.61 5.22 14.05
C TRP A 181 3.15 5.68 14.13
N ASN A 182 2.95 6.89 14.64
CA ASN A 182 1.69 7.59 14.61
C ASN A 182 1.63 8.40 13.33
N TYR A 183 0.76 8.02 12.39
CA TYR A 183 0.57 8.71 11.12
C TYR A 183 -0.69 9.58 11.14
N MET A 184 -0.58 10.73 10.49
CA MET A 184 -1.72 11.60 10.16
C MET A 184 -1.96 11.57 8.65
N LEU A 185 -2.69 10.55 8.19
CA LEU A 185 -2.81 10.26 6.76
C LEU A 185 -3.79 11.19 6.07
N LYS A 186 -3.30 11.89 5.06
CA LYS A 186 -4.11 12.71 4.15
C LYS A 186 -4.44 11.88 2.92
N VAL A 187 -5.58 11.20 2.97
CA VAL A 187 -6.10 10.41 1.85
C VAL A 187 -7.08 11.27 1.06
N LYS A 188 -6.79 11.51 -0.23
CA LYS A 188 -7.70 12.24 -1.11
C LYS A 188 -8.82 11.31 -1.56
N LEU A 189 -10.06 11.81 -1.55
CA LEU A 189 -11.22 10.98 -1.93
C LEU A 189 -11.16 10.55 -3.41
N THR A 190 -10.57 11.37 -4.28
CA THR A 190 -10.31 11.06 -5.70
C THR A 190 -9.45 9.82 -5.90
N ASP A 191 -8.54 9.57 -4.96
CA ASP A 191 -7.62 8.43 -4.99
C ASP A 191 -8.36 7.15 -4.59
N LEU A 192 -9.43 7.28 -3.77
CA LEU A 192 -10.28 6.16 -3.35
C LEU A 192 -11.34 5.78 -4.40
N HIS A 193 -11.93 6.75 -5.09
CA HIS A 193 -12.96 6.48 -6.09
C HIS A 193 -13.13 7.62 -7.11
N PRO A 194 -13.32 7.34 -8.41
CA PRO A 194 -13.43 8.39 -9.44
C PRO A 194 -14.70 9.24 -9.31
N ILE A 195 -15.75 8.76 -8.64
CA ILE A 195 -16.97 9.56 -8.37
C ILE A 195 -16.64 10.94 -7.80
N PHE A 196 -15.62 11.07 -6.95
CA PHE A 196 -15.28 12.34 -6.32
C PHE A 196 -14.67 13.37 -7.27
N LYS A 197 -14.22 12.97 -8.47
CA LYS A 197 -13.84 13.91 -9.53
C LYS A 197 -15.06 14.45 -10.27
N GLU A 198 -16.15 13.68 -10.27
CA GLU A 198 -17.35 13.93 -11.07
C GLU A 198 -18.51 14.48 -10.22
N LEU A 199 -18.35 14.54 -8.90
CA LEU A 199 -19.32 15.17 -8.01
C LEU A 199 -19.28 16.68 -8.21
N ASP A 200 -20.34 17.20 -8.81
CA ASP A 200 -20.55 18.62 -8.97
C ASP A 200 -20.98 19.28 -7.64
N LEU A 201 -20.92 20.61 -7.57
CA LEU A 201 -21.41 21.39 -6.46
C LEU A 201 -22.92 21.15 -6.26
N MET A 202 -23.27 20.78 -5.03
CA MET A 202 -24.63 20.46 -4.60
C MET A 202 -25.01 21.32 -3.40
N ALA A 203 -26.25 21.82 -3.38
CA ALA A 203 -26.79 22.48 -2.20
C ALA A 203 -27.24 21.44 -1.16
N ASN A 204 -26.78 21.58 0.09
CA ASN A 204 -27.18 20.77 1.25
C ASN A 204 -27.18 19.23 1.01
N PRO A 205 -26.09 18.62 0.51
CA PRO A 205 -26.07 17.19 0.30
C PRO A 205 -25.99 16.42 1.62
N HIS A 206 -26.80 15.38 1.77
CA HIS A 206 -26.66 14.41 2.86
C HIS A 206 -25.73 13.29 2.40
N ILE A 207 -24.48 13.32 2.86
CA ILE A 207 -23.44 12.35 2.50
C ILE A 207 -23.20 11.39 3.65
N ARG A 208 -23.30 10.08 3.39
CA ARG A 208 -22.84 9.04 4.31
C ARG A 208 -21.68 8.28 3.67
N LEU A 209 -20.49 8.50 4.20
CA LEU A 209 -19.28 7.76 3.83
C LEU A 209 -19.00 6.71 4.89
N ARG A 210 -18.68 5.49 4.45
CA ARG A 210 -18.12 4.45 5.32
C ARG A 210 -16.86 3.91 4.68
N PHE A 211 -15.82 3.75 5.48
CA PHE A 211 -14.56 3.16 5.08
C PHE A 211 -14.35 1.87 5.86
N ARG A 212 -13.90 0.82 5.18
CA ARG A 212 -13.25 -0.30 5.84
C ARG A 212 -11.75 -0.05 5.79
N VAL A 213 -11.13 0.11 6.94
CA VAL A 213 -9.69 0.34 7.06
C VAL A 213 -9.00 -1.01 7.28
N ASN A 214 -7.87 -1.24 6.62
CA ASN A 214 -7.02 -2.40 6.88
C ASN A 214 -6.49 -2.33 8.32
N GLN A 215 -6.71 -3.39 9.09
CA GLN A 215 -6.23 -3.54 10.46
C GLN A 215 -5.74 -4.96 10.66
N GLY A 216 -4.64 -5.13 11.38
CA GLY A 216 -4.05 -6.44 11.55
C GLY A 216 -2.72 -6.44 12.28
N VAL A 217 -2.14 -7.63 12.37
CA VAL A 217 -0.84 -7.90 12.96
C VAL A 217 -0.10 -8.96 12.17
N SER A 218 1.18 -8.71 11.89
CA SER A 218 2.11 -9.71 11.38
C SER A 218 3.08 -10.12 12.48
N THR A 219 3.29 -11.42 12.64
CA THR A 219 4.28 -11.99 13.58
C THR A 219 5.44 -12.55 12.78
N VAL A 220 6.65 -12.12 13.14
CA VAL A 220 7.89 -12.42 12.44
C VAL A 220 8.81 -13.19 13.38
N ALA A 221 9.20 -14.39 12.95
CA ALA A 221 10.28 -15.14 13.55
C ALA A 221 11.62 -14.61 13.03
N VAL A 222 12.62 -14.67 13.90
CA VAL A 222 13.99 -14.27 13.58
C VAL A 222 14.89 -15.44 13.97
N ASP A 223 15.82 -15.83 13.11
CA ASP A 223 16.77 -16.91 13.36
C ASP A 223 18.11 -16.41 13.94
N ALA A 224 19.05 -17.33 14.15
CA ALA A 224 20.36 -17.02 14.71
C ALA A 224 21.22 -16.08 13.83
N THR A 225 20.94 -16.02 12.52
CA THR A 225 21.59 -15.15 11.54
C THR A 225 20.85 -13.83 11.33
N LYS A 226 19.81 -13.56 12.14
CA LYS A 226 18.85 -12.46 11.98
C LYS A 226 18.00 -12.57 10.70
N GLY A 227 17.94 -13.75 10.09
CA GLY A 227 17.00 -14.04 9.01
C GLY A 227 15.57 -13.95 9.53
N MET A 228 14.72 -13.23 8.80
CA MET A 228 13.32 -13.00 9.12
C MET A 228 12.44 -13.96 8.33
N SER A 229 11.39 -14.46 8.99
CA SER A 229 10.33 -15.22 8.34
C SER A 229 8.98 -14.92 8.95
N LEU A 230 7.95 -14.86 8.13
CA LEU A 230 6.61 -14.55 8.57
C LEU A 230 5.97 -15.79 9.18
N THR A 231 5.67 -15.75 10.46
CA THR A 231 4.92 -16.83 11.13
C THR A 231 3.43 -16.73 10.81
N SER A 232 2.88 -15.51 10.78
CA SER A 232 1.48 -15.27 10.43
C SER A 232 1.22 -13.79 10.12
N THR A 233 0.19 -13.53 9.33
CA THR A 233 -0.51 -12.23 9.31
C THR A 233 -1.97 -12.48 9.66
N THR A 234 -2.47 -11.81 10.70
CA THR A 234 -3.87 -11.83 11.10
C THR A 234 -4.50 -10.49 10.77
N LEU A 235 -5.50 -10.48 9.89
CA LEU A 235 -6.27 -9.29 9.55
C LEU A 235 -7.56 -9.27 10.39
N SER A 236 -7.74 -8.23 11.21
CA SER A 236 -8.99 -8.01 11.93
C SER A 236 -10.00 -7.20 11.10
N SER A 237 -9.52 -6.50 10.06
CA SER A 237 -10.34 -5.79 9.08
C SER A 237 -9.58 -5.63 7.78
N GLY A 238 -10.30 -5.74 6.66
CA GLY A 238 -9.74 -5.60 5.31
C GLY A 238 -8.94 -6.81 4.84
N ASN A 239 -8.36 -6.72 3.63
CA ASN A 239 -7.78 -7.88 2.94
C ASN A 239 -6.27 -7.81 2.75
N ALA A 240 -5.63 -6.66 2.97
CA ALA A 240 -4.21 -6.45 2.66
C ALA A 240 -3.42 -5.89 3.84
N CYS A 241 -2.12 -6.18 3.86
CA CYS A 241 -1.17 -5.52 4.75
C CYS A 241 -0.70 -4.22 4.08
N PRO A 242 -0.94 -3.04 4.68
CA PRO A 242 -0.52 -1.76 4.11
C PRO A 242 0.86 -1.31 4.60
N VAL A 243 1.55 -2.14 5.39
CA VAL A 243 2.83 -1.82 6.03
C VAL A 243 3.94 -2.67 5.39
N MET A 244 5.14 -2.10 5.33
CA MET A 244 6.36 -2.80 4.95
C MET A 244 7.39 -2.74 6.09
N VAL A 245 8.10 -3.84 6.31
CA VAL A 245 9.20 -3.95 7.27
C VAL A 245 10.51 -3.97 6.50
N ALA A 246 11.49 -3.18 6.93
CA ALA A 246 12.78 -3.10 6.26
C ALA A 246 13.64 -4.35 6.50
N ALA A 247 14.58 -4.64 5.59
CA ALA A 247 15.47 -5.79 5.69
C ALA A 247 16.37 -5.74 6.95
N SER A 248 16.84 -6.91 7.38
CA SER A 248 17.81 -7.12 8.45
C SER A 248 19.23 -7.39 7.93
N SER A 249 19.43 -7.41 6.62
CA SER A 249 20.75 -7.53 6.00
C SER A 249 21.62 -6.32 6.33
N THR A 250 22.95 -6.51 6.38
CA THR A 250 23.91 -5.47 6.75
C THR A 250 23.64 -4.14 6.02
N GLY A 251 23.60 -3.04 6.77
CA GLY A 251 23.31 -1.71 6.26
C GLY A 251 21.82 -1.35 6.21
N ASN A 252 20.91 -2.30 6.42
CA ASN A 252 19.47 -2.03 6.47
C ASN A 252 18.97 -1.72 7.89
N PRO A 253 17.84 -0.99 8.02
CA PRO A 253 17.36 -0.50 9.31
C PRO A 253 17.18 -1.55 10.42
N MET A 254 16.78 -2.79 10.08
CA MET A 254 16.57 -3.84 11.09
C MET A 254 17.87 -4.54 11.51
N ALA A 255 18.98 -4.36 10.78
CA ALA A 255 20.22 -5.11 11.02
C ALA A 255 20.84 -4.83 12.40
N GLY A 256 20.83 -3.57 12.83
CA GLY A 256 21.32 -3.13 14.14
C GLY A 256 20.30 -3.26 15.26
N VAL A 257 19.01 -3.38 14.92
CA VAL A 257 17.91 -3.49 15.89
C VAL A 257 17.73 -4.93 16.34
N LEU A 258 17.70 -5.87 15.39
CA LEU A 258 17.40 -7.26 15.71
C LEU A 258 18.51 -7.94 16.51
N ALA A 259 18.13 -8.68 17.55
CA ALA A 259 18.97 -9.69 18.18
C ALA A 259 18.79 -11.05 17.48
N ALA A 260 19.81 -11.89 17.54
CA ALA A 260 19.74 -13.25 17.04
C ALA A 260 18.63 -14.03 17.78
N SER A 261 17.80 -14.76 17.03
CA SER A 261 16.70 -15.55 17.56
C SER A 261 15.61 -14.77 18.34
N ALA A 262 15.51 -13.46 18.11
CA ALA A 262 14.52 -12.59 18.78
C ALA A 262 13.41 -12.17 17.80
N GLY A 263 12.29 -12.89 17.82
CA GLY A 263 11.10 -12.55 17.04
C GLY A 263 10.42 -11.25 17.47
N PHE A 264 9.53 -10.74 16.63
CA PHE A 264 8.74 -9.53 16.89
C PHE A 264 7.39 -9.58 16.18
N SER A 265 6.51 -8.63 16.50
CA SER A 265 5.24 -8.44 15.78
C SER A 265 5.10 -6.99 15.36
N THR A 266 4.47 -6.75 14.21
CA THR A 266 4.06 -5.41 13.74
C THR A 266 2.55 -5.37 13.58
N ALA A 267 1.88 -4.42 14.21
CA ALA A 267 0.43 -4.25 14.13
C ALA A 267 0.07 -2.87 13.58
N TRP A 268 -1.06 -2.80 12.90
CA TRP A 268 -1.54 -1.58 12.27
C TRP A 268 -3.05 -1.41 12.42
N GLY A 269 -3.50 -0.16 12.50
CA GLY A 269 -4.92 0.16 12.52
C GLY A 269 -5.22 1.66 12.61
N ALA A 270 -6.51 2.00 12.48
CA ALA A 270 -6.98 3.38 12.61
C ALA A 270 -7.03 3.77 14.09
N VAL A 271 -6.35 4.87 14.45
CA VAL A 271 -6.20 5.42 15.81
C VAL A 271 -5.45 4.51 16.79
N VAL A 272 -5.77 3.22 16.82
CA VAL A 272 -5.20 2.18 17.68
C VAL A 272 -4.90 0.92 16.87
N ASN A 273 -4.22 -0.05 17.48
CA ASN A 273 -4.04 -1.38 16.93
C ASN A 273 -4.06 -2.44 18.04
N SER A 274 -3.91 -3.71 17.67
CA SER A 274 -3.99 -4.83 18.64
C SER A 274 -2.85 -4.87 19.67
N LEU A 275 -1.72 -4.21 19.41
CA LEU A 275 -0.58 -4.15 20.35
C LEU A 275 -0.69 -2.95 21.28
N GLU A 276 -1.30 -1.86 20.81
CA GLU A 276 -1.57 -0.64 21.56
C GLU A 276 -3.06 -0.26 21.43
N PRO A 277 -3.96 -0.91 22.18
CA PRO A 277 -5.41 -0.77 22.03
C PRO A 277 -5.97 0.51 22.67
N THR A 278 -5.12 1.32 23.30
CA THR A 278 -5.50 2.57 23.96
C THR A 278 -5.22 3.75 23.05
N ILE A 279 -6.19 4.66 22.96
CA ILE A 279 -6.02 5.93 22.26
C ILE A 279 -5.00 6.77 23.03
N ASP A 280 -3.95 7.20 22.34
CA ASP A 280 -2.95 8.10 22.87
C ASP A 280 -3.09 9.45 22.17
N GLY A 281 -3.49 10.47 22.94
CA GLY A 281 -3.66 11.84 22.46
C GLY A 281 -2.38 12.67 22.49
N THR A 282 -1.27 12.13 23.00
CA THR A 282 0.01 12.86 23.12
C THR A 282 0.67 13.10 21.77
N TYR A 283 0.46 12.21 20.80
CA TYR A 283 1.16 12.23 19.49
C TYR A 283 0.20 12.20 18.29
N MET A 284 -1.10 12.12 18.56
CA MET A 284 -2.16 12.17 17.57
C MET A 284 -3.17 13.23 18.02
N PRO A 285 -3.19 14.42 17.39
CA PRO A 285 -4.11 15.48 17.81
C PRO A 285 -5.59 15.10 17.57
N PHE A 286 -5.88 14.08 16.75
CA PHE A 286 -7.23 13.60 16.51
C PHE A 286 -7.41 12.16 16.99
N THR A 287 -8.39 11.99 17.87
CA THR A 287 -8.90 10.69 18.32
C THR A 287 -9.94 10.11 17.35
N THR A 288 -10.30 10.85 16.30
CA THR A 288 -11.29 10.49 15.28
C THR A 288 -10.84 10.93 13.88
N SER A 289 -11.34 10.26 12.83
CA SER A 289 -11.10 10.67 11.44
C SER A 289 -11.86 11.96 11.11
N ARG A 290 -11.24 12.84 10.30
CA ARG A 290 -11.83 14.11 9.87
C ARG A 290 -11.98 14.18 8.36
N LEU A 291 -13.16 14.54 7.88
CA LEU A 291 -13.41 14.89 6.49
C LEU A 291 -13.21 16.40 6.31
N TYR A 292 -12.32 16.78 5.39
CA TYR A 292 -12.12 18.18 5.01
C TYR A 292 -12.78 18.40 3.66
N VAL A 293 -13.73 19.32 3.64
CA VAL A 293 -14.45 19.72 2.42
C VAL A 293 -14.15 21.20 2.18
N PRO A 294 -13.63 21.58 1.00
CA PRO A 294 -13.43 22.99 0.68
C PRO A 294 -14.79 23.68 0.56
N PHE A 295 -14.92 24.84 1.20
CA PHE A 295 -16.06 25.74 0.99
C PHE A 295 -15.70 26.71 -0.11
N VAL A 296 -16.50 26.73 -1.19
CA VAL A 296 -16.32 27.66 -2.31
C VAL A 296 -17.35 28.77 -2.18
N HIS A 297 -16.90 30.02 -2.20
CA HIS A 297 -17.78 31.17 -2.31
C HIS A 297 -18.10 31.40 -3.79
N LEU A 298 -19.37 31.27 -4.16
CA LEU A 298 -19.81 31.41 -5.54
C LEU A 298 -20.30 32.83 -5.79
N GLU A 299 -19.80 33.48 -6.83
CA GLU A 299 -20.24 34.82 -7.25
C GLU A 299 -21.71 34.82 -7.70
N ASN A 300 -22.16 33.76 -8.40
CA ASN A 300 -23.55 33.60 -8.83
C ASN A 300 -24.10 32.19 -8.50
N PRO A 301 -24.62 31.97 -7.29
CA PRO A 301 -25.16 30.67 -6.88
C PRO A 301 -26.44 30.26 -7.65
N GLN A 302 -27.15 31.20 -8.29
CA GLN A 302 -28.39 30.92 -9.03
C GLN A 302 -28.15 30.04 -10.26
N ALA A 303 -26.94 30.09 -10.85
CA ALA A 303 -26.57 29.26 -12.00
C ALA A 303 -26.51 27.75 -11.68
N ILE A 304 -26.30 27.38 -10.42
CA ILE A 304 -26.32 25.98 -9.97
C ILE A 304 -27.76 25.51 -9.75
N ILE A 305 -28.62 26.40 -9.23
CA ILE A 305 -30.03 26.12 -8.96
C ILE A 305 -30.83 25.98 -10.27
N SER A 306 -30.45 26.70 -11.32
CA SER A 306 -31.16 26.70 -12.61
C SER A 306 -31.04 25.40 -13.42
N LYS A 307 -30.09 24.51 -13.07
CA LYS A 307 -29.93 23.17 -13.69
C LYS A 307 -30.03 22.06 -12.63
N PRO A 308 -31.25 21.74 -12.14
CA PRO A 308 -31.46 20.87 -10.99
C PRO A 308 -31.09 19.40 -11.24
N VAL A 309 -31.04 18.96 -12.50
CA VAL A 309 -30.71 17.57 -12.85
C VAL A 309 -29.34 17.52 -13.53
N LYS A 310 -28.40 16.84 -12.87
CA LYS A 310 -27.05 16.60 -13.39
C LYS A 310 -26.83 15.10 -13.56
N LYS A 311 -26.38 14.70 -14.74
CA LYS A 311 -26.03 13.30 -15.03
C LYS A 311 -24.54 13.12 -14.87
N VAL A 312 -24.14 12.37 -13.86
CA VAL A 312 -22.74 12.03 -13.59
C VAL A 312 -22.44 10.66 -14.21
N ARG A 313 -21.29 10.54 -14.90
CA ARG A 313 -20.79 9.27 -15.42
C ARG A 313 -19.37 9.07 -14.91
N TYR A 314 -19.08 7.89 -14.38
CA TYR A 314 -17.75 7.53 -13.90
C TYR A 314 -17.48 6.06 -14.21
N ASN A 315 -16.20 5.70 -14.30
CA ASN A 315 -15.78 4.31 -14.42
C ASN A 315 -15.77 3.67 -13.03
N ASP A 316 -16.74 2.80 -12.74
CA ASP A 316 -16.67 1.91 -11.58
C ASP A 316 -15.93 0.62 -11.96
N CYS A 317 -15.43 -0.09 -10.96
CA CYS A 317 -14.83 -1.40 -11.10
C CYS A 317 -15.64 -2.47 -10.37
N TYR A 318 -15.57 -3.69 -10.89
CA TYR A 318 -15.88 -4.91 -10.16
C TYR A 318 -14.56 -5.67 -10.02
N ALA A 319 -14.22 -6.08 -8.80
CA ALA A 319 -12.98 -6.79 -8.49
C ALA A 319 -13.30 -8.10 -7.79
N GLN A 320 -12.55 -9.15 -8.14
CA GLN A 320 -12.68 -10.48 -7.56
C GLN A 320 -11.31 -11.14 -7.48
N TRP A 321 -11.04 -11.79 -6.35
CA TRP A 321 -9.86 -12.62 -6.17
C TRP A 321 -10.11 -14.05 -6.68
N PHE A 322 -9.16 -14.59 -7.43
CA PHE A 322 -9.20 -15.96 -7.95
C PHE A 322 -7.99 -16.75 -7.45
N TYR A 323 -8.23 -17.98 -6.98
CA TYR A 323 -7.19 -18.92 -6.58
C TYR A 323 -6.71 -19.82 -7.74
N GLN A 324 -7.22 -19.61 -8.95
CA GLN A 324 -6.80 -20.36 -10.13
C GLN A 324 -5.40 -19.94 -10.58
N ARG A 325 -4.61 -20.90 -11.04
CA ARG A 325 -3.20 -20.71 -11.36
C ARG A 325 -3.00 -20.34 -12.82
N ALA A 326 -2.30 -19.24 -13.06
CA ALA A 326 -1.61 -19.02 -14.32
C ALA A 326 -0.33 -19.89 -14.33
N GLY A 327 -0.48 -21.20 -14.58
CA GLY A 327 0.63 -22.16 -14.66
C GLY A 327 0.71 -23.18 -13.52
N ILE A 328 1.19 -24.40 -13.83
CA ILE A 328 1.33 -25.49 -12.86
C ILE A 328 2.81 -25.82 -12.70
N GLY A 329 3.44 -25.27 -11.66
CA GLY A 329 4.80 -25.66 -11.24
C GLY A 329 5.88 -25.53 -12.32
N LYS A 330 7.10 -25.96 -11.99
CA LYS A 330 8.24 -25.99 -12.90
C LYS A 330 8.07 -27.17 -13.87
N GLN A 331 7.57 -26.95 -15.09
CA GLN A 331 7.59 -27.97 -16.15
C GLN A 331 8.71 -27.70 -17.15
N SER A 332 9.32 -28.77 -17.67
CA SER A 332 10.44 -28.71 -18.62
C SER A 332 10.02 -28.30 -20.03
N THR A 333 8.73 -28.36 -20.36
CA THR A 333 8.23 -28.20 -21.75
C THR A 333 7.04 -27.26 -21.91
N GLN A 334 6.32 -26.90 -20.84
CA GLN A 334 5.14 -26.05 -20.93
C GLN A 334 5.05 -25.10 -19.73
N LEU A 335 5.12 -23.78 -19.98
CA LEU A 335 5.23 -22.79 -18.91
C LEU A 335 3.87 -22.42 -18.28
N ASN A 336 2.73 -22.69 -18.94
CA ASN A 336 1.39 -22.35 -18.43
C ASN A 336 0.30 -23.34 -18.85
N ALA A 337 -0.62 -23.63 -17.93
CA ALA A 337 -1.89 -24.30 -18.22
C ALA A 337 -2.96 -23.25 -18.53
N ALA A 338 -3.87 -23.54 -19.46
CA ALA A 338 -5.00 -22.66 -19.75
C ALA A 338 -5.90 -22.54 -18.49
N PHE A 339 -6.42 -21.34 -18.27
CA PHE A 339 -7.35 -21.09 -17.16
C PHE A 339 -8.46 -20.11 -17.59
N ASP A 340 -9.68 -20.41 -17.18
CA ASP A 340 -10.87 -19.61 -17.44
C ASP A 340 -11.30 -18.90 -16.15
N LEU A 341 -11.31 -17.56 -16.18
CA LEU A 341 -11.86 -16.74 -15.10
C LEU A 341 -13.31 -16.40 -15.42
N GLN A 342 -14.24 -16.66 -14.50
CA GLN A 342 -15.64 -16.28 -14.65
C GLN A 342 -16.00 -15.18 -13.65
N LEU A 343 -16.35 -14.01 -14.20
CA LEU A 343 -16.92 -12.88 -13.48
C LEU A 343 -18.45 -12.94 -13.49
N SER A 344 -19.08 -12.35 -12.48
CA SER A 344 -20.53 -12.30 -12.34
C SER A 344 -21.23 -11.70 -13.57
N ALA A 345 -22.37 -12.29 -13.95
CA ALA A 345 -23.26 -11.74 -14.99
C ALA A 345 -23.89 -10.39 -14.60
N SER A 346 -23.76 -9.96 -13.34
CA SER A 346 -24.22 -8.64 -12.88
C SER A 346 -23.38 -7.49 -13.45
N VAL A 347 -22.17 -7.76 -13.96
CA VAL A 347 -21.34 -6.76 -14.63
C VAL A 347 -21.89 -6.51 -16.03
N LYS A 348 -22.48 -5.33 -16.23
CA LYS A 348 -23.02 -4.91 -17.54
C LYS A 348 -22.13 -3.84 -18.15
N ASN A 349 -21.98 -3.84 -19.48
CA ASN A 349 -21.25 -2.80 -20.23
C ASN A 349 -19.78 -2.62 -19.75
N ALA A 350 -19.08 -3.73 -19.49
CA ALA A 350 -17.65 -3.70 -19.17
C ALA A 350 -16.88 -3.03 -20.32
N LYS A 351 -16.00 -2.08 -19.98
CA LYS A 351 -15.15 -1.37 -20.95
C LYS A 351 -13.73 -1.91 -21.00
N TYR A 352 -13.24 -2.38 -19.86
CA TYR A 352 -11.90 -2.89 -19.69
C TYR A 352 -11.95 -4.10 -18.77
N VAL A 353 -11.04 -5.05 -18.99
CA VAL A 353 -10.75 -6.15 -18.09
C VAL A 353 -9.26 -6.11 -17.79
N ILE A 354 -8.93 -6.19 -16.50
CA ILE A 354 -7.55 -6.11 -16.02
C ILE A 354 -7.28 -7.30 -15.14
N LEU A 355 -6.21 -8.02 -15.44
CA LEU A 355 -5.72 -9.14 -14.66
C LEU A 355 -4.48 -8.71 -13.89
N LEU A 356 -4.50 -8.93 -12.57
CA LEU A 356 -3.40 -8.57 -11.66
C LEU A 356 -2.79 -9.86 -11.08
N PRO A 357 -1.63 -10.33 -11.57
CA PRO A 357 -1.02 -11.56 -11.05
C PRO A 357 -0.30 -11.32 -9.73
N PHE A 358 -0.45 -12.27 -8.81
CA PHE A 358 0.28 -12.34 -7.55
C PHE A 358 0.82 -13.75 -7.35
N ALA A 359 1.87 -13.88 -6.55
CA ALA A 359 2.49 -15.16 -6.24
C ALA A 359 1.56 -16.04 -5.39
N GLU A 360 1.37 -17.30 -5.81
CA GLU A 360 0.69 -18.32 -5.03
C GLU A 360 1.68 -18.98 -4.06
N GLN A 361 1.25 -19.38 -2.87
CA GLN A 361 2.06 -19.99 -1.81
C GLN A 361 2.42 -21.47 -2.06
N THR A 362 2.80 -21.84 -3.28
CA THR A 362 3.14 -23.23 -3.63
C THR A 362 4.46 -23.33 -4.40
N SER A 363 5.02 -24.54 -4.45
CA SER A 363 6.27 -24.83 -5.17
C SER A 363 7.42 -23.92 -4.72
N SER A 364 7.92 -23.04 -5.59
CA SER A 364 8.94 -22.04 -5.25
C SER A 364 8.53 -21.14 -4.08
N PHE A 365 7.23 -20.95 -3.85
CA PHE A 365 6.73 -20.03 -2.83
C PHE A 365 6.13 -20.75 -1.61
N ALA A 366 6.48 -22.02 -1.40
CA ALA A 366 6.00 -22.80 -0.26
C ALA A 366 6.44 -22.21 1.10
N SER A 367 7.48 -21.37 1.12
CA SER A 367 7.92 -20.66 2.32
C SER A 367 7.01 -19.48 2.72
N ALA A 368 6.16 -18.97 1.81
CA ALA A 368 5.30 -17.83 2.11
C ALA A 368 4.08 -18.25 2.96
N ALA A 369 3.97 -17.72 4.18
CA ALA A 369 2.88 -18.05 5.11
C ALA A 369 1.52 -17.41 4.75
N VAL A 370 1.50 -16.34 3.96
CA VAL A 370 0.27 -15.62 3.56
C VAL A 370 0.27 -15.24 2.08
N GLN A 371 -0.88 -14.76 1.57
CA GLN A 371 -0.98 -14.20 0.22
C GLN A 371 -0.02 -13.02 0.05
N GLN A 372 0.53 -12.79 -1.15
CA GLN A 372 1.59 -11.79 -1.38
C GLN A 372 1.24 -10.39 -0.82
N PHE A 373 0.03 -9.89 -1.08
CA PHE A 373 -0.45 -8.57 -0.60
C PHE A 373 -0.69 -8.50 0.92
N GLN A 374 -0.64 -9.62 1.63
CA GLN A 374 -0.74 -9.71 3.10
C GLN A 374 0.63 -9.80 3.79
N SER A 375 1.72 -9.97 3.01
CA SER A 375 3.07 -9.99 3.55
C SER A 375 3.55 -8.58 3.88
N PRO A 376 4.20 -8.35 5.03
CA PRO A 376 4.91 -7.10 5.32
C PRO A 376 6.28 -7.01 4.62
N PHE A 377 6.73 -8.06 3.93
CA PHE A 377 8.00 -8.05 3.20
C PHE A 377 7.84 -7.71 1.71
N ASP A 378 6.61 -7.73 1.21
CA ASP A 378 6.30 -7.49 -0.21
C ASP A 378 5.70 -6.10 -0.44
N SER A 379 5.89 -5.53 -1.63
CA SER A 379 5.30 -4.24 -2.03
C SER A 379 3.87 -4.29 -2.58
N ALA A 380 3.33 -5.47 -2.84
CA ALA A 380 1.93 -5.69 -3.19
C ALA A 380 1.03 -5.09 -2.09
N PRO A 381 -0.06 -4.39 -2.42
CA PRO A 381 -0.76 -4.43 -3.70
C PRO A 381 -0.33 -3.36 -4.72
N TRP A 382 0.71 -2.57 -4.44
CA TRP A 382 1.23 -1.60 -5.43
C TRP A 382 1.92 -2.33 -6.58
N THR A 383 2.79 -3.29 -6.26
CA THR A 383 3.44 -4.16 -7.24
C THR A 383 2.62 -5.43 -7.47
N LEU A 384 2.88 -6.03 -8.62
CA LEU A 384 2.38 -7.34 -9.03
C LEU A 384 3.56 -8.32 -9.05
N HIS A 385 3.27 -9.61 -9.16
CA HIS A 385 4.31 -10.62 -9.28
C HIS A 385 5.21 -10.38 -10.51
N PRO A 386 6.51 -10.08 -10.32
CA PRO A 386 7.41 -9.76 -11.43
C PRO A 386 7.71 -11.00 -12.26
N GLY A 387 7.85 -10.83 -13.58
CA GLY A 387 8.20 -11.94 -14.47
C GLY A 387 7.08 -12.98 -14.68
N SER A 388 5.85 -12.67 -14.28
CA SER A 388 4.67 -13.49 -14.62
C SER A 388 4.52 -13.59 -16.14
N SER A 389 4.76 -14.77 -16.70
CA SER A 389 4.32 -15.08 -18.06
C SER A 389 2.90 -15.60 -17.97
N ILE A 390 1.89 -14.85 -18.41
CA ILE A 390 0.50 -15.34 -18.48
C ILE A 390 0.25 -15.77 -19.93
N ARG A 391 -0.20 -17.01 -20.12
CA ARG A 391 -0.50 -17.58 -21.45
C ARG A 391 -1.83 -18.32 -21.41
N ASN A 392 -2.52 -18.36 -22.55
CA ASN A 392 -3.78 -19.08 -22.74
C ASN A 392 -4.85 -18.77 -21.68
N PHE A 393 -4.97 -17.51 -21.28
CA PHE A 393 -6.03 -17.11 -20.35
C PHE A 393 -7.30 -16.71 -21.11
N ASN A 394 -8.44 -16.91 -20.46
CA ASN A 394 -9.72 -16.48 -20.98
C ASN A 394 -10.59 -15.93 -19.85
N VAL A 395 -11.39 -14.90 -20.16
CA VAL A 395 -12.26 -14.23 -19.18
C VAL A 395 -13.69 -14.26 -19.68
N ARG A 396 -14.60 -14.75 -18.84
CA ARG A 396 -16.05 -14.74 -19.10
C ARG A 396 -16.73 -13.75 -18.18
N ILE A 397 -17.67 -12.98 -18.72
CA ILE A 397 -18.61 -12.18 -17.94
C ILE A 397 -19.99 -12.82 -18.09
N GLY A 398 -20.48 -13.44 -17.01
CA GLY A 398 -21.63 -14.33 -17.09
C GLY A 398 -21.33 -15.54 -18.00
N SER A 399 -22.07 -15.67 -19.10
CA SER A 399 -21.89 -16.74 -20.10
C SER A 399 -21.19 -16.27 -21.38
N GLN A 400 -20.80 -15.00 -21.45
CA GLN A 400 -20.16 -14.42 -22.63
C GLN A 400 -18.65 -14.37 -22.47
N GLN A 401 -17.92 -14.75 -23.51
CA GLN A 401 -16.48 -14.57 -23.57
C GLN A 401 -16.15 -13.09 -23.72
N THR A 402 -15.14 -12.62 -22.99
CA THR A 402 -14.60 -11.26 -23.14
C THR A 402 -13.75 -11.16 -24.39
N PHE A 403 -13.08 -12.26 -24.74
CA PHE A 403 -12.19 -12.37 -25.89
C PHE A 403 -12.65 -13.53 -26.78
N ASP A 404 -12.59 -13.35 -28.11
CA ASP A 404 -12.99 -14.39 -29.06
C ASP A 404 -12.05 -15.61 -29.03
N ILE A 405 -10.79 -15.39 -28.62
CA ILE A 405 -9.75 -16.40 -28.46
C ILE A 405 -9.02 -16.20 -27.13
N SER A 406 -8.38 -17.26 -26.61
CA SER A 406 -7.50 -17.14 -25.46
C SER A 406 -6.31 -16.22 -25.76
N HIS A 407 -5.94 -15.38 -24.81
CA HIS A 407 -4.87 -14.40 -24.99
C HIS A 407 -3.58 -14.82 -24.30
N ASP A 408 -2.47 -14.40 -24.91
CA ASP A 408 -1.13 -14.44 -24.34
C ASP A 408 -0.70 -13.03 -23.92
N TYR A 409 -0.12 -12.91 -22.73
CA TYR A 409 0.43 -11.64 -22.23
C TYR A 409 1.94 -11.61 -22.41
N ASP A 410 2.42 -11.04 -23.50
CA ASP A 410 3.85 -10.84 -23.76
C ASP A 410 4.25 -9.35 -23.78
N PHE A 411 5.54 -9.10 -23.96
CA PHE A 411 6.07 -7.75 -24.02
C PHE A 411 5.47 -6.94 -25.19
N HIS A 412 5.13 -7.59 -26.29
CA HIS A 412 4.53 -6.95 -27.47
C HIS A 412 3.09 -6.49 -27.18
N HIS A 413 2.30 -7.33 -26.51
CA HIS A 413 0.97 -7.01 -26.01
C HIS A 413 1.03 -5.87 -24.97
N PHE A 414 2.01 -5.89 -24.06
CA PHE A 414 2.22 -4.77 -23.12
C PHE A 414 2.48 -3.45 -23.85
N THR A 415 3.42 -3.40 -24.81
CA THR A 415 3.72 -2.15 -25.55
C THR A 415 2.53 -1.64 -26.36
N ASN A 416 1.73 -2.53 -26.94
CA ASN A 416 0.67 -2.13 -27.86
C ASN A 416 -0.65 -1.77 -27.17
N GLU A 417 -1.02 -2.48 -26.12
CA GLU A 417 -2.34 -2.36 -25.47
C GLU A 417 -2.26 -1.74 -24.07
N ILE A 418 -1.22 -2.05 -23.28
CA ILE A 418 -1.16 -1.64 -21.86
C ILE A 418 -0.34 -0.37 -21.66
N ALA A 419 0.81 -0.23 -22.31
CA ALA A 419 1.70 0.93 -22.17
C ALA A 419 1.04 2.23 -22.63
N LYS A 420 0.01 2.12 -23.50
CA LYS A 420 -0.81 3.23 -23.98
C LYS A 420 -1.97 3.58 -23.05
N ILE A 421 -2.29 2.74 -22.07
CA ILE A 421 -3.27 3.03 -21.03
C ILE A 421 -2.57 3.89 -19.98
N ALA A 422 -2.36 5.15 -20.37
CA ALA A 422 -2.05 6.29 -19.51
C ALA A 422 -0.95 6.03 -18.48
N SER A 423 0.23 5.54 -18.87
CA SER A 423 1.35 5.39 -17.93
C SER A 423 1.66 6.67 -17.12
N ILE A 424 2.55 6.56 -16.13
CA ILE A 424 3.22 7.74 -15.54
C ILE A 424 3.79 8.69 -16.63
N ASN A 425 3.98 8.23 -17.88
CA ASN A 425 4.34 9.04 -19.05
C ASN A 425 3.14 9.51 -19.92
N GLY A 426 1.92 9.51 -19.40
CA GLY A 426 0.76 10.09 -20.08
C GLY A 426 0.63 11.61 -19.91
N ASP A 427 1.51 12.21 -19.11
CA ASP A 427 1.58 13.66 -18.81
C ASP A 427 0.26 14.25 -18.25
N LEU A 428 -0.63 13.40 -17.75
CA LEU A 428 -1.89 13.81 -17.14
C LEU A 428 -1.62 14.18 -15.67
N THR A 429 -1.81 15.45 -15.36
CA THR A 429 -1.75 15.94 -13.97
C THR A 429 -3.18 16.00 -13.40
N PRO A 430 -3.44 15.47 -12.19
CA PRO A 430 -4.77 15.48 -11.57
C PRO A 430 -5.18 16.85 -10.97
N GLU A 431 -4.33 17.87 -11.10
CA GLU A 431 -4.67 19.25 -10.73
C GLU A 431 -5.63 19.84 -11.77
N LEU A 432 -6.57 20.70 -11.32
CA LEU A 432 -7.31 21.54 -12.24
C LEU A 432 -6.29 22.42 -12.96
N PRO A 433 -6.19 22.41 -14.30
CA PRO A 433 -5.43 23.45 -14.98
C PRO A 433 -6.04 24.80 -14.55
N PRO A 434 -5.22 25.78 -14.12
CA PRO A 434 -5.74 27.13 -13.98
C PRO A 434 -6.33 27.54 -15.32
N ASP A 435 -7.55 28.08 -15.30
CA ASP A 435 -8.22 28.62 -16.47
C ASP A 435 -7.26 29.54 -17.25
N GLY A 436 -7.38 29.47 -18.58
CA GLY A 436 -6.37 29.92 -19.54
C GLY A 436 -5.82 31.34 -19.36
N ALA A 437 -4.62 31.50 -19.92
CA ALA A 437 -4.21 32.71 -20.61
C ALA A 437 -4.20 32.42 -22.11
#